data_AF-A0A535XMV5-F1
#
_entry.id   AF-A0A535XMV5-F1
#
_cell.length_a   1.000
_cell.length_b   1.000
_cell.length_c   1.000
_cell.angle_alpha   90.00
_cell.angle_beta   90.00
_cell.angle_gamma   90.00
#
_symmetry.space_group_name_H-M   'P 1'
#
loop_
_entity.id
_entity.type
_entity.pdbx_description
1 polymer ?
#
loop_
_entity_poly.entity_id
_entity_poly.type
_entity_poly.pdbx_seq_one_letter_code
_entity_poly.pdbx_strand_id
1 'polypeptide(L)'
;MTNRLAGRMKDLGVVQQASTTILELGAALDDRLLKENRPSERMRMLRDTTNRIIRTANDAAQAYSRASRAIVAELERPDTDPGAARDLRRRLDAARRDVMAALEVAQQRYPPPDDAPSPESPQPEV
;
A
#
# COMPACT_ATOMS: atom_id res chain seq x y z
N MET A 1 26.10 7.50 17.48
CA MET A 1 25.76 7.02 16.10
C MET A 1 24.44 6.23 16.01
N THR A 2 23.77 5.93 17.12
CA THR A 2 22.65 4.97 17.22
C THR A 2 21.31 5.45 16.61
N ASN A 3 21.09 6.77 16.53
CA ASN A 3 19.78 7.32 16.15
C ASN A 3 19.42 7.16 14.66
N ARG A 4 20.43 7.13 13.78
CA ARG A 4 20.21 6.99 12.32
C ARG A 4 19.87 5.55 11.90
N LEU A 5 20.43 4.54 12.58
CA LEU A 5 20.12 3.14 12.28
C LEU A 5 18.69 2.79 12.74
N ALA A 6 18.29 3.27 13.92
CA ALA A 6 16.94 3.11 14.44
C ALA A 6 15.87 3.75 13.53
N GLY A 7 16.12 4.96 13.01
CA GLY A 7 15.24 5.60 12.03
C GLY A 7 15.11 4.82 10.71
N ARG A 8 16.21 4.23 10.23
CA ARG A 8 16.23 3.38 9.02
C ARG A 8 15.39 2.10 9.20
N MET A 9 15.53 1.44 10.35
CA MET A 9 14.73 0.24 10.66
C MET A 9 13.24 0.59 10.81
N LYS A 10 12.92 1.77 11.33
CA LYS A 10 11.55 2.25 11.43
C LYS A 10 10.92 2.48 10.05
N ASP A 11 11.58 3.20 9.15
CA ASP A 11 11.03 3.47 7.81
C ASP A 11 10.90 2.17 6.99
N LEU A 12 11.86 1.25 7.08
CA LEU A 12 11.72 -0.08 6.46
C LEU A 12 10.51 -0.84 7.04
N GLY A 13 10.33 -0.82 8.36
CA GLY A 13 9.18 -1.45 9.02
C GLY A 13 7.85 -0.86 8.58
N VAL A 14 7.77 0.47 8.36
CA VAL A 14 6.57 1.12 7.81
C VAL A 14 6.23 0.59 6.41
N VAL A 15 7.22 0.47 5.52
CA VAL A 15 7.00 -0.07 4.17
C VAL A 15 6.58 -1.54 4.22
N GLN A 16 7.22 -2.34 5.08
CA GLN A 16 6.88 -3.76 5.25
C GLN A 16 5.46 -3.97 5.80
N GLN A 17 5.04 -3.14 6.77
CA GLN A 17 3.72 -3.25 7.39
C GLN A 17 2.59 -2.75 6.48
N ALA A 18 2.90 -1.87 5.54
CA ALA A 18 1.90 -1.25 4.68
C ALA A 18 1.15 -2.26 3.81
N SER A 19 1.82 -3.27 3.24
CA SER A 19 1.16 -4.31 2.44
C SER A 19 0.15 -5.10 3.26
N THR A 20 0.54 -5.53 4.47
CA THR A 20 -0.32 -6.25 5.42
C THR A 20 -1.53 -5.39 5.80
N THR A 21 -1.29 -4.14 6.16
CA THR A 21 -2.37 -3.19 6.52
C THR A 21 -3.37 -3.01 5.38
N ILE A 22 -2.90 -2.87 4.13
CA ILE A 22 -3.78 -2.73 2.97
C ILE A 22 -4.67 -3.96 2.77
N LEU A 23 -4.10 -5.16 2.88
CA LEU A 23 -4.83 -6.42 2.75
C LEU A 23 -5.85 -6.62 3.88
N GLU A 24 -5.47 -6.30 5.12
CA GLU A 24 -6.36 -6.35 6.28
C GLU A 24 -7.53 -5.37 6.17
N LEU A 25 -7.28 -4.15 5.67
CA LEU A 25 -8.32 -3.17 5.41
C LEU A 25 -9.34 -3.68 4.38
N GLY A 26 -8.86 -4.34 3.31
CA GLY A 26 -9.71 -4.97 2.30
C GLY A 26 -10.55 -6.10 2.88
N ALA A 27 -9.93 -7.07 3.57
CA ALA A 27 -10.65 -8.19 4.18
C ALA A 27 -11.70 -7.72 5.21
N ALA A 28 -11.34 -6.75 6.05
CA ALA A 28 -12.28 -6.18 7.02
C ALA A 28 -13.42 -5.38 6.36
N LEU A 29 -13.22 -4.85 5.15
CA LEU A 29 -14.29 -4.22 4.38
C LEU A 29 -15.21 -5.28 3.75
N ASP A 30 -14.66 -6.36 3.18
CA ASP A 30 -15.43 -7.49 2.65
C ASP A 30 -16.40 -8.03 3.72
N ASP A 31 -15.90 -8.31 4.93
CA ASP A 31 -16.71 -8.81 6.05
C ASP A 31 -17.84 -7.86 6.47
N ARG A 32 -17.61 -6.55 6.36
CA ARG A 32 -18.61 -5.53 6.69
C ARG A 32 -19.64 -5.37 5.57
N LEU A 33 -19.21 -5.41 4.31
CA LEU A 33 -20.09 -5.33 3.15
C LEU A 33 -21.02 -6.54 3.05
N LEU A 34 -20.61 -7.73 3.51
CA LEU A 34 -21.49 -8.91 3.55
C LEU A 34 -22.70 -8.73 4.50
N LYS A 35 -22.59 -7.82 5.48
CA LYS A 35 -23.61 -7.62 6.52
C LYS A 35 -24.42 -6.33 6.34
N GLU A 36 -24.01 -5.45 5.41
CA GLU A 36 -24.63 -4.14 5.21
C GLU A 36 -25.50 -4.11 3.95
N ASN A 37 -26.80 -3.87 4.14
CA ASN A 37 -27.81 -3.85 3.08
C ASN A 37 -28.18 -2.43 2.62
N ARG A 38 -27.78 -1.39 3.37
CA ARG A 38 -28.11 0.00 3.03
C ARG A 38 -27.11 0.55 2.00
N PRO A 39 -27.53 0.93 0.79
CA PRO A 39 -26.61 1.38 -0.26
C PRO A 39 -25.75 2.58 0.14
N SER A 40 -26.31 3.53 0.89
CA SER A 40 -25.58 4.71 1.36
C SER A 40 -24.44 4.36 2.33
N GLU A 41 -24.68 3.45 3.28
CA GLU A 41 -23.66 2.99 4.22
C GLU A 41 -22.58 2.14 3.53
N ARG A 42 -22.97 1.28 2.56
CA ARG A 42 -22.00 0.55 1.73
C ARG A 42 -21.05 1.49 1.00
N MET A 43 -21.60 2.53 0.35
CA MET A 43 -20.80 3.55 -0.36
C MET A 43 -19.89 4.34 0.59
N ARG A 44 -20.37 4.64 1.80
CA ARG A 44 -19.56 5.28 2.84
C ARG A 44 -18.39 4.37 3.27
N MET A 45 -18.65 3.09 3.56
CA MET A 45 -17.62 2.13 3.96
C MET A 45 -16.55 1.94 2.89
N LEU A 46 -16.96 1.88 1.61
CA LEU A 46 -16.05 1.83 0.46
C LEU A 46 -15.14 3.07 0.45
N ARG A 47 -15.72 4.27 0.47
CA ARG A 47 -14.95 5.53 0.47
C ARG A 47 -13.99 5.63 1.65
N ASP A 48 -14.46 5.33 2.86
CA ASP A 48 -13.65 5.43 4.07
C ASP A 48 -12.46 4.45 4.03
N THR A 49 -12.69 3.23 3.56
CA THR A 49 -11.62 2.22 3.44
C THR A 49 -10.64 2.57 2.34
N THR A 50 -11.11 2.98 1.16
CA THR A 50 -10.26 3.45 0.06
C THR A 50 -9.38 4.62 0.51
N ASN A 51 -9.93 5.59 1.24
CA ASN A 51 -9.17 6.71 1.80
C ASN A 51 -8.10 6.25 2.82
N ARG A 52 -8.34 5.18 3.57
CA ARG A 52 -7.33 4.59 4.48
C ARG A 52 -6.24 3.84 3.72
N ILE A 53 -6.60 3.11 2.67
CA ILE A 53 -5.64 2.42 1.79
C ILE A 53 -4.73 3.45 1.11
N ILE A 54 -5.29 4.51 0.54
CA ILE A 54 -4.53 5.60 -0.10
C ILE A 54 -3.56 6.25 0.89
N ARG A 55 -4.01 6.57 2.11
CA ARG A 55 -3.13 7.14 3.15
C ARG A 55 -1.99 6.19 3.50
N THR A 56 -2.28 4.91 3.72
CA THR A 56 -1.27 3.89 4.03
C THR A 56 -0.24 3.76 2.91
N ALA A 57 -0.68 3.79 1.65
CA ALA A 57 0.20 3.74 0.48
C ALA A 57 1.09 4.99 0.37
N ASN A 58 0.54 6.18 0.61
CA ASN A 58 1.30 7.43 0.61
C ASN A 58 2.36 7.45 1.71
N ASP A 59 2.02 7.00 2.92
CA ASP A 59 2.96 6.89 4.03
C ASP A 59 4.10 5.92 3.70
N ALA A 60 3.78 4.77 3.10
CA ALA A 60 4.76 3.81 2.63
C ALA A 60 5.68 4.39 1.53
N ALA A 61 5.12 5.13 0.56
CA ALA A 61 5.90 5.78 -0.50
C ALA A 61 6.89 6.81 0.07
N GLN A 62 6.45 7.62 1.04
CA GLN A 62 7.32 8.58 1.71
C GLN A 62 8.41 7.88 2.53
N ALA A 63 8.07 6.84 3.29
CA ALA A 63 9.03 6.04 4.06
C ALA A 63 10.06 5.36 3.15
N TYR A 64 9.62 4.80 2.01
CA TYR A 64 10.51 4.23 1.01
C TYR A 64 11.51 5.27 0.47
N SER A 65 11.04 6.47 0.14
CA SER A 65 11.90 7.55 -0.35
C SER A 65 12.98 7.93 0.68
N ARG A 66 12.59 8.08 1.95
CA ARG A 66 13.53 8.37 3.06
C ARG A 66 14.54 7.24 3.27
N ALA A 67 14.08 6.00 3.36
CA ALA A 67 14.93 4.84 3.55
C ALA A 67 15.91 4.64 2.38
N SER A 68 15.44 4.81 1.13
CA SER A 68 16.26 4.71 -0.08
C SER A 68 17.39 5.73 -0.07
N ARG A 69 17.09 7.00 0.20
CA ARG A 69 18.11 8.07 0.31
C ARG A 69 19.11 7.78 1.43
N ALA A 70 18.65 7.28 2.57
CA ALA A 70 19.51 6.93 3.69
C ALA A 70 20.46 5.76 3.37
N ILE A 71 20.00 4.76 2.60
CA ILE A 71 20.84 3.63 2.16
C ILE A 71 21.90 4.09 1.17
N VAL A 72 21.53 4.94 0.19
CA VAL A 72 22.48 5.50 -0.78
C VAL A 72 23.58 6.29 -0.06
N ALA A 73 23.20 7.20 0.84
CA ALA A 73 24.15 7.98 1.61
C ALA A 73 25.06 7.13 2.50
N GLU A 74 24.61 5.94 2.93
CA GLU A 74 25.44 5.03 3.74
C GLU A 74 26.45 4.27 2.86
N LEU A 75 26.08 3.88 1.64
CA LEU A 75 26.98 3.22 0.68
C LEU A 75 28.15 4.11 0.25
N GLU A 76 27.99 5.42 0.32
CA GLU A 76 29.04 6.40 -0.02
C GLU A 76 30.08 6.60 1.11
N ARG A 77 29.87 6.01 2.29
CA ARG A 77 30.75 6.22 3.45
C ARG A 77 31.87 5.17 3.48
N PRO A 78 33.10 5.57 3.80
CA PRO A 78 34.26 4.68 3.76
C PRO A 78 34.24 3.57 4.81
N ASP A 79 33.56 3.78 5.95
CA ASP A 79 33.51 2.82 7.08
C ASP A 79 32.24 1.96 7.09
N THR A 80 31.43 2.00 6.04
CA THR A 80 30.19 1.21 5.95
C THR A 80 30.48 -0.22 5.53
N ASP A 81 29.79 -1.19 6.12
CA ASP A 81 29.68 -2.54 5.55
C ASP A 81 28.78 -2.53 4.29
N PRO A 82 29.35 -2.66 3.08
CA PRO A 82 28.59 -2.62 1.84
C PRO A 82 27.63 -3.82 1.70
N GLY A 83 27.91 -4.94 2.36
CA GLY A 83 27.03 -6.12 2.38
C GLY A 83 25.72 -5.81 3.09
N ALA A 84 25.80 -5.32 4.33
CA ALA A 84 24.63 -4.94 5.11
C ALA A 84 23.77 -3.86 4.43
N ALA A 85 24.40 -2.86 3.81
CA ALA A 85 23.67 -1.79 3.10
C ALA A 85 22.95 -2.30 1.84
N ARG A 86 23.58 -3.21 1.07
CA ARG A 86 22.93 -3.88 -0.08
C ARG A 86 21.78 -4.77 0.37
N ASP A 87 21.90 -5.45 1.51
CA ASP A 87 20.82 -6.28 2.08
C ASP A 87 19.61 -5.45 2.47
N LEU A 88 19.84 -4.32 3.13
CA LEU A 88 18.78 -3.36 3.45
C LEU A 88 18.09 -2.85 2.19
N ARG A 89 18.84 -2.57 1.12
CA ARG A 89 18.26 -2.17 -0.17
C ARG A 89 17.34 -3.24 -0.74
N ARG A 90 17.82 -4.49 -0.78
CA ARG A 90 17.03 -5.63 -1.29
C ARG A 90 15.73 -5.82 -0.51
N ARG A 91 15.78 -5.71 0.82
CA ARG A 91 14.58 -5.80 1.67
C ARG A 91 13.60 -4.66 1.43
N LEU A 92 14.10 -3.44 1.24
CA LEU A 92 13.27 -2.27 0.95
C LEU A 92 12.56 -2.40 -0.41
N ASP A 93 13.28 -2.85 -1.43
CA ASP A 93 12.74 -3.05 -2.78
C ASP A 93 11.73 -4.22 -2.82
N ALA A 94 11.96 -5.27 -2.02
CA ALA A 94 10.97 -6.35 -1.81
C ALA A 94 9.69 -5.81 -1.16
N ALA A 95 9.80 -5.10 -0.04
CA ALA A 95 8.65 -4.52 0.66
C ALA A 95 7.84 -3.57 -0.23
N ARG A 96 8.51 -2.77 -1.08
CA ARG A 96 7.82 -1.94 -2.08
C ARG A 96 7.00 -2.76 -3.07
N ARG A 97 7.54 -3.88 -3.57
CA ARG A 97 6.81 -4.76 -4.49
C ARG A 97 5.57 -5.34 -3.80
N ASP A 98 5.68 -5.74 -2.54
CA ASP A 98 4.55 -6.26 -1.76
C ASP A 98 3.44 -5.21 -1.59
N VAL A 99 3.81 -3.94 -1.35
CA VAL A 99 2.83 -2.83 -1.28
C VAL A 99 2.13 -2.63 -2.63
N MET A 100 2.87 -2.66 -3.74
CA MET A 100 2.28 -2.52 -5.07
C MET A 100 1.33 -3.67 -5.40
N ALA A 101 1.70 -4.91 -5.07
CA ALA A 101 0.85 -6.08 -5.25
C ALA A 101 -0.44 -5.98 -4.39
N ALA A 102 -0.32 -5.53 -3.14
CA ALA A 102 -1.48 -5.32 -2.27
C ALA A 102 -2.43 -4.24 -2.82
N LEU A 103 -1.89 -3.17 -3.42
CA LEU A 103 -2.69 -2.14 -4.09
C LEU A 103 -3.40 -2.65 -5.33
N GLU A 104 -2.73 -3.46 -6.14
CA GLU A 104 -3.34 -4.09 -7.32
C GLU A 104 -4.53 -4.97 -6.91
N VAL A 105 -4.38 -5.80 -5.88
CA VAL A 105 -5.48 -6.60 -5.32
C VAL A 105 -6.62 -5.71 -4.82
N ALA A 106 -6.31 -4.62 -4.11
CA ALA A 106 -7.33 -3.70 -3.61
C ALA A 106 -8.12 -3.01 -4.74
N GLN A 107 -7.42 -2.61 -5.83
CA GLN A 107 -8.05 -1.99 -7.00
C GLN A 107 -8.97 -2.98 -7.75
N GLN A 108 -8.53 -4.23 -7.92
CA GLN A 108 -9.35 -5.26 -8.58
C GLN A 108 -10.62 -5.60 -7.77
N ARG A 109 -10.54 -5.57 -6.43
CA ARG A 109 -11.70 -5.87 -5.56
C ARG A 109 -12.73 -4.76 -5.53
N TYR A 110 -12.30 -3.50 -5.61
CA TYR A 110 -13.16 -2.32 -5.51
C TYR A 110 -12.86 -1.36 -6.67
N PRO A 111 -13.32 -1.67 -7.90
CA PRO A 111 -13.13 -0.78 -9.02
C PRO A 111 -13.80 0.58 -8.74
N PRO A 112 -13.21 1.69 -9.21
CA PRO A 112 -13.85 2.99 -9.11
C PRO A 112 -15.21 2.95 -9.82
N PRO A 113 -16.19 3.74 -9.36
CA PRO A 113 -17.56 3.68 -9.88
C PRO A 113 -17.70 4.01 -11.37
N ASP A 114 -16.71 4.69 -11.96
CA ASP A 114 -16.66 4.99 -13.40
C ASP A 114 -16.29 3.76 -14.26
N ASP A 115 -15.73 2.70 -13.66
CA ASP A 115 -15.38 1.44 -14.34
C ASP A 115 -16.47 0.36 -14.19
N ALA A 116 -17.60 0.67 -13.56
CA ALA A 116 -18.75 -0.22 -13.57
C ALA A 116 -19.27 -0.31 -15.02
N PRO A 117 -19.34 -1.49 -15.65
CA PRO A 117 -19.97 -1.61 -16.95
C PRO A 117 -21.40 -1.08 -16.82
N SER A 118 -21.72 -0.01 -17.57
CA SER A 118 -23.08 0.46 -17.71
C SER A 118 -23.96 -0.76 -18.00
N PRO A 119 -25.07 -0.98 -17.28
CA PRO A 119 -26.00 -2.03 -17.64
C PRO A 119 -26.38 -1.76 -19.09
N GLU A 120 -26.16 -2.77 -19.96
CA GLU A 120 -26.41 -2.70 -21.38
C GLU A 120 -27.68 -1.90 -21.66
N SER A 121 -27.54 -0.81 -22.41
CA SER A 121 -28.67 -0.17 -23.06
C SER A 121 -29.45 -1.27 -23.78
N PRO A 122 -30.77 -1.41 -23.59
CA PRO A 122 -31.54 -2.44 -24.27
C PRO A 122 -31.33 -2.26 -25.77
N GLN A 123 -30.85 -3.32 -26.44
CA GLN A 123 -30.80 -3.35 -27.88
C GLN A 123 -32.23 -3.10 -28.39
N PRO A 124 -32.46 -2.12 -29.30
CA PRO A 124 -33.74 -2.05 -29.95
C PRO A 124 -33.85 -3.26 -30.90
N GLU A 125 -34.62 -4.26 -30.48
CA GLU A 125 -35.36 -5.07 -31.46
C GLU A 125 -36.29 -4.11 -32.20
N VAL A 126 -36.00 -3.83 -33.47
CA VAL A 126 -36.70 -4.26 -34.71
C VAL A 126 -36.12 -3.47 -35.88
#